data_AF-A0A969SBS0-F1
#
_entry.id   AF-A0A969SBS0-F1
#
_cell.length_a   1.000
_cell.length_b   1.000
_cell.length_c   1.000
_cell.angle_alpha   90.00
_cell.angle_beta   90.00
_cell.angle_gamma   90.00
#
_symmetry.space_group_name_H-M   'P 1'
#
loop_
_entity.id
_entity.type
_entity.pdbx_description
1 polymer ?
#
loop_
_entity_poly.entity_id
_entity_poly.type
_entity_poly.pdbx_seq_one_letter_code
_entity_poly.pdbx_strand_id
1 'polypeptide(L)' 'MIDIASRFLDIKNFQNAWQKVAENRGCAGVDGETIDIFARNQIVNIYQLLNAVANSTYQPCPCKQVIIPKKM' A
#
# COMPACT_ATOMS: atom_id res chain seq x y z
N MET A 1 -3.49 -22.89 16.47
CA MET A 1 -4.17 -22.53 15.20
C MET A 1 -3.86 -21.06 14.96
N ILE A 2 -3.11 -20.70 13.91
CA ILE A 2 -2.84 -19.30 13.58
C ILE A 2 -4.05 -18.80 12.78
N ASP A 3 -4.73 -17.76 13.27
CA ASP A 3 -5.89 -17.19 12.61
C ASP A 3 -5.49 -16.28 11.43
N ILE A 4 -6.48 -15.96 10.58
CA ILE A 4 -6.26 -15.17 9.36
C ILE A 4 -5.76 -13.75 9.66
N ALA A 5 -6.19 -13.14 10.77
CA ALA A 5 -5.79 -11.79 11.14
C ALA A 5 -4.32 -11.77 11.56
N SER A 6 -3.89 -12.77 12.34
CA SER A 6 -2.47 -12.94 12.70
C SER A 6 -1.57 -13.09 11.47
N ARG A 7 -2.00 -13.84 10.44
CA ARG A 7 -1.26 -13.96 9.17
C ARG A 7 -1.25 -12.67 8.35
N PHE A 8 -2.37 -11.95 8.36
CA PHE A 8 -2.51 -10.70 7.63
C PHE A 8 -1.64 -9.60 8.21
N LEU A 9 -1.61 -9.46 9.55
CA LEU A 9 -0.85 -8.46 10.30
C LEU A 9 0.63 -8.81 10.50
N ASP A 10 1.13 -9.91 9.93
CA ASP A 10 2.56 -10.19 9.90
C ASP A 10 3.29 -9.11 9.08
N ILE A 11 4.34 -8.51 9.66
CA ILE A 11 5.17 -7.51 8.99
C ILE A 11 5.71 -8.02 7.64
N LYS A 12 6.00 -9.32 7.52
CA LYS A 12 6.46 -9.94 6.28
C LYS A 12 5.39 -9.88 5.19
N ASN A 13 4.11 -10.01 5.55
CA ASN A 13 3.02 -9.91 4.60
C ASN A 13 2.94 -8.50 3.99
N PHE A 14 3.08 -7.46 4.82
CA PHE A 14 3.11 -6.06 4.35
C PHE A 14 4.35 -5.75 3.50
N GLN A 15 5.52 -6.26 3.88
CA GLN A 15 6.75 -6.13 3.08
C GLN A 15 6.62 -6.79 1.70
N ASN A 16 6.07 -8.00 1.65
CA ASN A 16 5.82 -8.71 0.39
C ASN A 16 4.77 -8.01 -0.47
N ALA A 17 3.74 -7.41 0.15
CA ALA A 17 2.74 -6.62 -0.56
C ALA A 17 3.35 -5.37 -1.18
N TRP A 18 4.20 -4.64 -0.44
CA TRP A 18 4.94 -3.50 -0.97
C TRP A 18 5.79 -3.88 -2.18
N GLN A 19 6.53 -5.00 -2.12
CA GLN A 19 7.36 -5.46 -3.23
C GLN A 19 6.55 -5.62 -4.52
N LYS A 20 5.36 -6.22 -4.44
CA LYS A 20 4.44 -6.37 -5.59
C LYS A 20 3.92 -5.02 -6.10
N VAL A 21 3.63 -4.07 -5.22
CA VAL A 21 3.20 -2.72 -5.60
C VAL A 21 4.31 -1.98 -6.35
N ALA A 22 5.55 -2.05 -5.84
CA ALA A 22 6.71 -1.45 -6.49
C ALA A 22 6.98 -2.05 -7.88
N GLU A 23 6.81 -3.37 -8.03
CA GLU A 23 6.96 -4.08 -9.31
C GLU A 23 5.95 -3.63 -10.39
N ASN A 24 4.75 -3.21 -9.99
CA ASN A 24 3.73 -2.72 -10.92
C ASN A 24 4.08 -1.36 -11.56
N ARG A 25 5.00 -0.58 -10.95
CA ARG A 25 5.45 0.74 -11.45
C ARG A 25 4.29 1.68 -11.80
N GLY A 26 3.24 1.66 -10.98
CA GLY A 26 2.04 2.47 -11.17
C GLY A 26 2.28 3.97 -10.97
N CYS A 27 1.38 4.79 -11.50
CA CYS A 27 1.36 6.23 -11.24
C CYS A 27 0.87 6.56 -9.82
N ALA A 28 1.26 7.72 -9.31
CA ALA A 28 0.79 8.21 -8.01
C ALA A 28 -0.73 8.48 -7.97
N GLY A 29 -1.30 8.33 -6.77
CA GLY A 29 -2.70 8.59 -6.46
C GLY A 29 -3.02 10.07 -6.29
N VAL A 30 -4.09 10.36 -5.53
CA VAL A 30 -4.53 11.73 -5.21
C VAL A 30 -3.58 12.47 -4.28
N ASP A 31 -2.79 11.73 -3.50
CA ASP A 31 -1.79 12.22 -2.55
C ASP A 31 -0.45 12.59 -3.21
N GLY A 32 -0.23 12.18 -4.47
CA GLY A 32 0.99 12.43 -5.20
C GLY A 32 2.19 11.58 -4.76
N GLU A 33 2.01 10.59 -3.88
CA GLU A 33 3.09 9.71 -3.46
C GLU A 33 3.44 8.71 -4.59
N THR A 34 4.68 8.76 -5.07
CA THR A 34 5.20 7.81 -6.07
C THR A 34 5.89 6.64 -5.39
N ILE A 35 6.16 5.57 -6.15
CA ILE A 35 6.96 4.43 -5.69
C ILE A 35 8.32 4.88 -5.16
N ASP A 36 9.01 5.80 -5.86
CA ASP A 36 10.31 6.32 -5.43
C ASP A 36 10.25 7.12 -4.13
N ILE A 37 9.18 7.91 -3.92
CA ILE A 37 8.99 8.68 -2.69
C ILE A 37 8.74 7.74 -1.51
N PHE A 38 7.82 6.78 -1.68
CA PHE A 38 7.53 5.79 -0.64
C PHE A 38 8.78 4.96 -0.29
N ALA A 39 9.56 4.55 -1.31
CA ALA A 39 10.75 3.71 -1.14
C ALA A 39 11.82 4.37 -0.25
N ARG A 40 11.97 5.70 -0.29
CA ARG A 40 12.94 6.43 0.54
C ARG A 40 12.74 6.20 2.03
N ASN A 41 11.49 6.02 2.46
CA ASN A 41 11.11 5.79 3.86
C ASN A 41 10.35 4.46 4.03
N GLN A 42 10.61 3.47 3.17
CA GLN A 42 9.83 2.23 3.07
C GLN A 42 9.57 1.57 4.43
N ILE A 43 10.61 1.44 5.26
CA ILE A 43 10.52 0.80 6.57
C ILE A 43 9.51 1.54 7.44
N VAL A 44 9.65 2.86 7.54
CA VAL A 44 8.78 3.72 8.35
C VAL A 44 7.34 3.68 7.83
N ASN A 45 7.15 3.82 6.52
CA ASN A 45 5.84 3.84 5.90
C ASN A 45 5.09 2.50 6.11
N ILE A 46 5.78 1.36 5.96
CA ILE A 46 5.20 0.04 6.22
C ILE A 46 4.79 -0.10 7.69
N TYR A 47 5.64 0.30 8.63
CA TYR A 47 5.30 0.23 10.06
C TYR A 47 4.12 1.13 10.41
N GLN A 48 4.06 2.35 9.87
CA GLN A 48 2.92 3.25 10.09
C GLN A 48 1.62 2.67 9.53
N LEU A 49 1.65 2.12 8.31
CA LEU A 49 0.48 1.50 7.70
C LEU A 49 0.02 0.26 8.49
N LEU A 50 0.95 -0.61 8.87
CA LEU A 50 0.65 -1.79 9.68
C LEU A 50 -0.01 -1.39 11.02
N ASN A 51 0.54 -0.40 11.71
CA ASN A 51 -0.01 0.10 12.97
C ASN A 51 -1.40 0.69 12.78
N ALA A 52 -1.64 1.45 11.71
CA ALA A 52 -2.95 2.02 11.43
C ALA A 52 -4.00 0.93 11.14
N VAL A 53 -3.62 -0.10 10.39
CA VAL A 53 -4.52 -1.22 10.09
C VAL A 53 -4.79 -2.07 11.33
N ALA A 54 -3.76 -2.41 12.11
CA ALA A 54 -3.89 -3.20 13.33
C ALA A 54 -4.78 -2.51 14.39
N ASN A 55 -4.68 -1.19 14.50
CA ASN A 55 -5.49 -0.39 15.43
C ASN A 55 -6.82 0.08 14.82
N SER A 56 -7.18 -0.36 13.62
CA SER A 56 -8.41 0.06 12.92
C SER A 56 -8.54 1.59 12.74
N THR A 57 -7.42 2.30 12.61
CA THR A 57 -7.37 3.75 12.36
C THR A 57 -7.03 4.10 10.91
N TYR A 58 -6.71 3.11 10.07
CA TYR A 58 -6.45 3.32 8.65
C TYR A 58 -7.68 3.87 7.92
N GLN A 59 -7.48 4.98 7.19
CA GLN A 59 -8.50 5.60 6.35
C GLN A 59 -7.97 5.69 4.92
N PRO A 60 -8.51 4.92 3.96
CA PRO A 60 -8.03 4.94 2.59
C PRO A 60 -8.41 6.27 1.90
N CYS A 61 -7.45 6.86 1.19
CA CYS A 61 -7.71 7.98 0.29
C CYS A 61 -8.60 7.55 -0.90
N PRO A 62 -9.39 8.47 -1.47
CA PRO A 62 -10.15 8.17 -2.69
C PRO A 62 -9.22 7.88 -3.87
N CYS A 63 -9.66 7.02 -4.79
CA CYS A 63 -8.91 6.72 -6.00
C CYS A 63 -8.83 7.94 -6.93
N LYS A 64 -7.66 8.16 -7.54
CA LYS A 64 -7.50 9.18 -8.59
C LYS A 64 -8.21 8.75 -9.86
N GLN A 65 -9.17 9.55 -10.31
CA GLN A 65 -9.83 9.31 -11.59
C GLN A 65 -8.88 9.66 -12.75
N VAL A 66 -8.80 8.76 -13.72
CA VAL A 66 -8.07 8.96 -14.98
C VAL A 66 -8.95 8.54 -16.14
N ILE A 67 -9.00 9.38 -17.18
CA ILE A 67 -9.73 9.06 -18.41
C ILE A 67 -8.82 8.23 -19.29
N ILE A 68 -9.14 6.94 -19.44
CA ILE A 68 -8.43 6.02 -20.33
C ILE A 68 -9.36 5.68 -21.50
N PRO A 69 -9.04 6.06 -22.74
CA PRO A 69 -9.83 5.67 -23.90
C PRO A 69 -9.78 4.15 -24.06
N LYS A 70 -10.95 3.52 -24.20
CA LYS A 70 -11.02 2.09 -24.53
C LYS A 70 -10.64 1.90 -25.99
N LYS A 71 -9.80 0.92 -26.28
CA LYS A 71 -9.61 0.45 -27.65
C LYS A 71 -10.96 -0.11 -28.12
N MET A 72 -11.42 0.31 -29.30
CA MET A 72 -12.57 -0.31 -29.96
C MET A 72 -12.21 -1.70 -30.48
#